data_AF-A0AAU0KJ45-F1
#
_entry.id   AF-A0AAU0KJ45-F1
#
_cell.length_a   1.000
_cell.length_b   1.000
_cell.length_c   1.000
_cell.angle_alpha   90.00
_cell.angle_beta   90.00
_cell.angle_gamma   90.00
#
_symmetry.space_group_name_H-M   'P 1'
#
loop_
_entity.id
_entity.type
_entity.pdbx_description
1 polymer ?
#
loop_
_entity_poly.entity_id
_entity_poly.type
_entity_poly.pdbx_seq_one_letter_code
_entity_poly.pdbx_strand_id
1 'polypeptide(L)'
;MRNLALIISKGGYALTTSGLDNGFERARIKAAAAADQRGQADLAARIRGFQFRDLRAKAGTEKVDSDGLVEAKRQLGHSSVKMTEHYVRLGQIVTPTK
;
A
#
# COMPACT_ATOMS: atom_id res chain seq x y z
N MET A 1 -27.88 12.19 12.79
CA MET A 1 -27.20 12.95 11.71
C MET A 1 -26.77 11.98 10.63
N ARG A 2 -27.17 12.22 9.37
CA ARG A 2 -26.75 11.37 8.25
C ARG A 2 -25.44 11.89 7.71
N ASN A 3 -24.38 11.13 7.86
CA ASN A 3 -23.06 11.45 7.34
C ASN A 3 -22.97 11.03 5.87
N LEU A 4 -22.59 11.95 4.98
CA LEU A 4 -22.44 11.70 3.54
C LEU A 4 -21.05 11.13 3.16
N ALA A 5 -20.18 10.89 4.14
CA ALA A 5 -18.88 10.28 3.91
C ALA A 5 -19.03 8.85 3.37
N LEU A 6 -18.28 8.53 2.32
CA LEU A 6 -18.23 7.19 1.72
C LEU A 6 -17.65 6.15 2.68
N ILE A 7 -16.74 6.57 3.56
CA ILE A 7 -16.08 5.72 4.55
C ILE A 7 -16.39 6.25 5.94
N ILE A 8 -17.07 5.44 6.73
CA ILE A 8 -17.49 5.76 8.09
C ILE A 8 -16.95 4.74 9.10
N SER A 9 -16.73 5.21 10.34
CA SER A 9 -16.45 4.34 11.47
C SER A 9 -17.73 3.62 11.93
N LYS A 10 -17.58 2.61 12.79
CA LYS A 10 -18.71 1.90 13.41
C LYS A 10 -19.67 2.83 14.15
N GLY A 11 -19.19 3.98 14.65
CA GLY A 11 -20.01 5.00 15.31
C GLY A 11 -20.74 5.95 14.35
N GLY A 12 -20.60 5.79 13.03
CA GLY A 12 -21.25 6.65 12.02
C GLY A 12 -20.48 7.92 11.64
N TYR A 13 -19.33 8.18 12.27
CA TYR A 13 -18.46 9.33 11.98
C TYR A 13 -17.60 9.09 10.75
N ALA A 14 -17.25 10.16 10.03
CA ALA A 14 -16.36 10.08 8.88
C ALA A 14 -15.01 9.53 9.33
N LEU A 15 -14.43 8.61 8.55
CA LEU A 15 -13.15 8.02 8.93
C LEU A 15 -12.04 9.06 8.77
N THR A 16 -11.26 9.27 9.83
CA THR A 16 -10.13 10.19 9.83
C THR A 16 -8.89 9.54 9.22
N THR A 17 -7.90 10.36 8.86
CA THR A 17 -6.58 9.90 8.42
C THR A 17 -5.89 9.01 9.46
N SER A 18 -5.90 9.42 10.73
CA SER A 18 -5.39 8.59 11.83
C SER A 18 -6.23 7.31 12.04
N GLY A 19 -7.53 7.36 11.76
CA GLY A 19 -8.40 6.18 11.80
C GLY A 19 -8.03 5.13 10.76
N LEU A 20 -7.69 5.56 9.54
CA LEU A 20 -7.15 4.71 8.49
C LEU A 20 -5.79 4.12 8.88
N ASP A 21 -4.87 4.96 9.35
CA ASP A 21 -3.52 4.53 9.74
C ASP A 21 -3.57 3.52 10.90
N ASN A 22 -4.35 3.80 11.94
CA ASN A 22 -4.58 2.86 13.04
C ASN A 22 -5.25 1.56 12.58
N GLY A 23 -6.14 1.63 11.58
CA GLY A 23 -6.75 0.46 10.97
C GLY A 23 -5.72 -0.43 10.28
N PHE A 24 -4.86 0.19 9.49
CA PHE A 24 -3.74 -0.47 8.83
C PHE A 24 -2.76 -1.08 9.83
N GLU A 25 -2.39 -0.33 10.87
CA GLU A 25 -1.47 -0.77 11.91
C GLU A 25 -1.94 -2.07 12.59
N ARG A 26 -3.23 -2.13 12.94
CA ARG A 26 -3.82 -3.37 13.50
C ARG A 26 -3.76 -4.53 12.53
N ALA A 27 -3.98 -4.30 11.24
CA ALA A 27 -3.88 -5.34 10.22
C ALA A 27 -2.43 -5.82 10.06
N ARG A 28 -1.48 -4.88 10.05
CA ARG A 28 -0.04 -5.12 9.92
C ARG A 28 0.51 -5.97 11.07
N ILE A 29 0.17 -5.64 12.32
CA ILE A 29 0.57 -6.41 13.49
C ILE A 29 0.07 -7.86 13.40
N LYS A 30 -1.19 -8.05 13.02
CA LYS A 30 -1.78 -9.39 12.85
C LYS A 30 -1.08 -10.18 11.74
N ALA A 31 -0.78 -9.54 10.62
CA ALA A 31 -0.08 -10.18 9.50
C ALA A 31 1.36 -10.57 9.87
N ALA A 32 2.09 -9.71 10.60
CA ALA A 32 3.43 -10.02 11.07
C ALA A 32 3.43 -11.22 12.03
N ALA A 33 2.52 -11.24 13.00
CA ALA A 33 2.38 -12.37 13.93
C ALA A 33 2.06 -13.68 13.21
N ALA A 34 1.20 -13.64 12.18
CA ALA A 34 0.90 -14.81 11.36
C ALA A 34 2.13 -15.31 10.56
N ALA A 35 2.98 -14.40 10.07
CA ALA A 35 4.22 -14.76 9.41
C ALA A 35 5.24 -15.38 10.39
N ASP A 36 5.36 -14.85 11.61
CA ASP A 36 6.20 -15.43 12.66
C ASP A 36 5.75 -16.86 13.01
N GLN A 37 4.44 -17.08 13.17
CA GLN A 37 3.87 -18.40 13.47
C GLN A 37 4.15 -19.43 12.37
N ARG A 38 4.40 -18.98 11.13
CA ARG A 38 4.77 -19.82 9.99
C ARG A 38 6.28 -20.00 9.85
N GLY A 39 7.07 -19.46 10.78
CA GLY A 39 8.54 -19.48 10.71
C GLY A 39 9.13 -18.53 9.66
N GLN A 40 8.36 -17.57 9.15
CA GLN A 40 8.77 -16.66 8.08
C GLN A 40 9.33 -15.35 8.64
N ALA A 41 10.46 -15.43 9.35
CA ALA A 41 11.04 -14.29 10.07
C ALA A 41 11.35 -13.07 9.18
N ASP A 42 11.91 -13.28 7.98
CA ASP A 42 12.18 -12.21 7.01
C ASP A 42 10.89 -11.49 6.58
N LEU A 43 9.87 -12.27 6.21
CA LEU A 43 8.57 -11.72 5.82
C LEU A 43 7.94 -10.92 6.98
N ALA A 44 8.01 -11.45 8.19
CA ALA A 44 7.48 -10.77 9.36
C ALA A 44 8.21 -9.43 9.63
N ALA A 45 9.54 -9.39 9.45
CA ALA A 45 10.32 -8.15 9.54
C ALA A 45 9.91 -7.14 8.45
N ARG A 46 9.71 -7.60 7.21
CA ARG A 46 9.25 -6.76 6.10
C ARG A 46 7.85 -6.20 6.34
N ILE A 47 6.91 -7.01 6.82
CA ILE A 47 5.57 -6.56 7.21
C ILE A 47 5.67 -5.52 8.34
N ARG A 48 6.58 -5.72 9.30
CA ARG A 48 6.84 -4.77 10.38
C ARG A 48 7.43 -3.43 9.90
N GLY A 49 8.14 -3.41 8.77
CA GLY A 49 8.67 -2.19 8.18
C GLY A 49 7.68 -1.44 7.28
N PHE A 50 6.62 -2.11 6.81
CA PHE A 50 5.70 -1.56 5.81
C PHE A 50 4.71 -0.56 6.43
N GLN A 51 4.61 0.64 5.87
CA GLN A 51 3.74 1.71 6.38
C GLN A 51 2.48 1.87 5.52
N PHE A 52 1.43 2.48 6.07
CA PHE A 52 0.17 2.66 5.32
C PHE A 52 0.37 3.42 3.99
N ARG A 53 1.23 4.44 3.99
CA ARG A 53 1.60 5.21 2.78
C ARG A 53 2.27 4.38 1.70
N ASP A 54 2.91 3.25 2.06
CA ASP A 54 3.59 2.39 1.09
C ASP A 54 2.60 1.65 0.17
N LEU A 55 1.32 1.57 0.55
CA LEU A 55 0.27 1.06 -0.35
C LEU A 55 0.18 1.90 -1.63
N ARG A 56 0.35 3.22 -1.53
CA ARG A 56 0.35 4.12 -2.71
C ARG A 56 1.55 3.85 -3.61
N ALA A 57 2.73 3.63 -3.03
CA ALA A 57 3.93 3.27 -3.78
C ALA A 57 3.78 1.90 -4.45
N LYS A 58 3.23 0.91 -3.74
CA LYS A 58 2.96 -0.43 -4.28
C LYS A 58 1.99 -0.38 -5.46
N ALA A 59 0.86 0.33 -5.30
CA ALA A 59 -0.13 0.50 -6.37
C ALA A 59 0.44 1.22 -7.60
N GLY A 60 1.30 2.23 -7.38
CA GLY A 60 2.01 2.90 -8.47
C GLY A 60 2.96 1.96 -9.21
N THR A 61 3.71 1.13 -8.47
CA THR A 61 4.62 0.13 -9.04
C THR A 61 3.86 -0.90 -9.87
N GLU A 62 2.78 -1.48 -9.33
CA GLU A 62 1.94 -2.45 -10.05
C GLU A 62 1.36 -1.88 -11.34
N LYS A 63 0.99 -0.59 -11.32
CA LYS A 63 0.47 0.08 -12.52
C LYS A 63 1.54 0.31 -13.58
N VAL A 64 2.78 0.57 -13.17
CA VAL A 64 3.92 0.64 -14.12
C VAL A 64 4.14 -0.72 -14.75
N ASP A 65 4.11 -1.78 -13.94
CA ASP A 65 4.33 -3.14 -14.42
C ASP A 65 3.23 -3.58 -15.40
N SER A 66 1.98 -3.16 -15.20
CA SER A 66 0.85 -3.52 -16.08
C SER A 66 0.69 -2.62 -17.31
N ASP A 67 0.76 -1.30 -17.13
CA ASP A 67 0.30 -0.32 -18.13
C ASP A 67 1.33 0.79 -18.41
N GLY A 68 2.49 0.73 -17.75
CA GLY A 68 3.59 1.68 -17.95
C GLY A 68 3.48 2.97 -17.13
N LEU A 69 4.53 3.77 -17.28
CA LEU A 69 4.82 4.91 -16.39
C LEU A 69 3.84 6.09 -16.52
N VAL A 70 3.26 6.29 -17.71
CA VAL A 70 2.29 7.35 -17.97
C VAL A 70 0.97 7.08 -17.26
N GLU A 71 0.49 5.85 -17.29
CA GLU A 71 -0.76 5.47 -16.63
C GLU A 71 -0.59 5.44 -15.10
N ALA A 72 0.57 5.00 -14.60
CA ALA A 72 0.91 5.13 -13.19
C ALA A 72 0.93 6.59 -12.72
N LYS A 73 1.50 7.52 -13.50
CA LYS A 73 1.44 8.96 -13.21
C LYS A 73 0.00 9.47 -13.08
N ARG A 74 -0.88 9.08 -14.02
CA ARG A 74 -2.30 9.44 -14.00
C ARG A 74 -2.99 8.91 -12.74
N GLN A 75 -2.79 7.64 -12.41
CA GLN A 75 -3.36 7.01 -11.21
C GLN A 75 -2.88 7.66 -9.91
N LEU A 76 -1.60 8.01 -9.81
CA LEU A 76 -1.05 8.66 -8.62
C LEU A 76 -1.40 10.16 -8.56
N GLY A 77 -1.94 10.74 -9.63
CA GLY A 77 -2.25 12.17 -9.71
C GLY A 77 -1.00 13.06 -9.66
N HIS A 78 0.13 12.59 -10.21
CA HIS A 78 1.37 13.36 -10.25
C HIS A 78 1.42 14.31 -11.45
N SER A 79 2.05 15.47 -11.28
CA SER A 79 2.22 16.47 -12.35
C SER A 79 3.27 16.06 -13.39
N SER A 80 4.32 15.34 -12.98
CA SER A 80 5.39 14.86 -13.86
C SER A 80 5.69 13.38 -13.68
N VAL A 81 6.31 12.79 -14.70
CA VAL A 81 6.75 11.38 -14.70
C VAL A 81 7.86 11.15 -13.66
N LYS A 82 8.77 12.11 -13.49
CA LYS A 82 9.85 12.07 -12.49
C LYS A 82 9.34 11.90 -11.06
N MET A 83 8.17 12.49 -10.74
CA MET A 83 7.54 12.28 -9.43
C MET A 83 7.06 10.85 -9.24
N THR A 84 6.58 10.20 -10.30
CA THR A 84 6.13 8.79 -10.28
C THR A 84 7.29 7.84 -10.07
N GLU A 85 8.46 8.11 -10.64
CA GLU A 85 9.67 7.28 -10.44
C GLU A 85 10.01 7.11 -8.95
N HIS A 86 9.81 8.13 -8.10
CA HIS A 86 10.02 8.03 -6.65
C HIS A 86 9.09 7.03 -5.94
N TYR A 87 7.92 6.74 -6.52
CA TYR A 87 6.93 5.83 -5.96
C TYR A 87 7.02 4.42 -6.54
N VAL A 88 7.75 4.25 -7.65
CA VAL A 88 7.92 2.96 -8.32
C VAL A 88 9.14 2.28 -7.73
N ARG A 89 8.92 1.19 -7.01
CA ARG A 89 10.00 0.37 -6.45
C ARG A 89 10.28 -0.78 -7.42
N LEU A 90 11.09 -0.52 -8.44
CA LEU A 90 11.53 -1.54 -9.39
C LEU A 90 12.39 -2.58 -8.66
N GLY A 91 11.83 -3.76 -8.39
CA GLY A 91 12.63 -4.97 -8.16
C GLY A 91 13.13 -5.53 -9.49
N GLN A 92 14.05 -6.50 -9.47
CA GLN A 92 14.41 -7.23 -10.68
C GLN A 92 13.16 -7.95 -11.23
N ILE A 93 12.65 -7.49 -12.37
CA ILE A 93 11.70 -8.25 -13.17
C ILE A 93 12.50 -9.39 -13.78
N VAL A 94 12.46 -10.56 -13.15
CA VAL A 94 13.00 -11.79 -13.71
C VAL A 94 11.92 -12.47 -14.54
N THR A 95 12.20 -12.71 -15.82
CA THR A 95 11.39 -13.63 -16.62
C THR A 95 11.47 -15.04 -16.02
N PRO A 96 10.40 -15.84 -16.08
CA PRO A 96 10.42 -17.21 -15.57
C PRO A 96 11.63 -17.97 -16.15
N THR A 97 12.46 -18.54 -15.28
CA THR A 97 13.41 -19.56 -15.68
C THR A 97 12.60 -20.82 -15.96
N LYS A 98 12.70 -21.32 -17.20
CA LYS A 98 12.02 -22.47 -17.82
C LYS A 98 11.26 -23.42 -16.90
#